data_AF-A0AAW3ERQ2-F1
#
_entry.id   AF-A0AAW3ERQ2-F1
#
_cell.length_a   1.000
_cell.length_b   1.000
_cell.length_c   1.000
_cell.angle_alpha   90.00
_cell.angle_beta   90.00
_cell.angle_gamma   90.00
#
_symmetry.space_group_name_H-M   'P 1'
#
loop_
_entity.id
_entity.type
_entity.pdbx_description
1 polymer ?
#
loop_
_entity_poly.entity_id
_entity_poly.type
_entity_poly.pdbx_seq_one_letter_code
_entity_poly.pdbx_strand_id
1 'polypeptide(L)'
;MTTLYITAAPIGAVPKFLDPLEATFIPAFLLEGFFDAGQRAKILADLKADGWEVVPAGGLLLQSGHAFPIAESLLPGGAQGDSLRQALSQAHWSPRDGAWHPSQASNQNAARIPKQWLADVSNKLARRIVLQLTTYGWIVSDQGDLIWEHASQHNYLPPSLIEMIQKESPALLTHLENAGWTLCPVGYWQAGKARSPYLPITPDAITEETIRSMQEGAAVVHLHTRDLSDRRRIEIPGLGAVTVGSQRNQIVLDDYDEIVPMVKKREPGAILNLSTSVRGDRHGARSTLRRAHLKFYDDAGSIPEVASLSPAAVVFQGGGGYDNAPDFLDAQFAHFEEVGTRPEVEVFNHAIVDNATSLYRDRLLRTGKPVLFMLVAGVDQYRRDPISGEVEDDSLIASAVREEIAGLLAAENAQSHQRAVELAVEQLRPVVERLRASFPVSKVSILLPGPMQNLLVDVALALKLDGIRVGLEDGLTVNDARVPGGVRKARGTWEQVSLLREELLGKGAKILTAAQVRDMFGLGHKPAVQRERQAAAG
;
A
#
# COMPACT_ATOMS: atom_id res chain seq x y z
N MET A 1 -7.75 31.98 -6.58
CA MET A 1 -6.82 31.08 -5.88
C MET A 1 -7.48 29.73 -5.76
N THR A 2 -6.90 28.68 -6.33
CA THR A 2 -7.45 27.32 -6.23
C THR A 2 -7.29 26.81 -4.80
N THR A 3 -8.34 26.20 -4.27
CA THR A 3 -8.38 25.71 -2.89
C THR A 3 -8.73 24.23 -2.94
N LEU A 4 -7.90 23.39 -2.31
CA LEU A 4 -8.07 21.94 -2.30
C LEU A 4 -8.03 21.41 -0.86
N TYR A 5 -8.61 20.25 -0.63
CA TYR A 5 -8.35 19.44 0.56
C TYR A 5 -7.57 18.18 0.20
N ILE A 6 -6.84 17.62 1.18
CA ILE A 6 -6.09 16.38 1.00
C ILE A 6 -6.80 15.26 1.76
N THR A 7 -6.97 14.12 1.09
CA THR A 7 -7.39 12.84 1.70
C THR A 7 -6.17 11.94 1.84
N ALA A 8 -5.89 11.44 3.05
CA ALA A 8 -4.87 10.44 3.31
C ALA A 8 -5.48 9.03 3.29
N ALA A 9 -4.87 8.07 2.60
CA ALA A 9 -5.32 6.67 2.52
C ALA A 9 -4.23 5.69 2.98
N PRO A 10 -4.05 5.48 4.31
CA PRO A 10 -2.83 4.85 4.81
C PRO A 10 -2.77 3.32 4.74
N ILE A 11 -3.88 2.63 4.49
CA ILE A 11 -3.95 1.17 4.61
C ILE A 11 -4.26 0.48 3.29
N GLY A 12 -5.43 0.78 2.71
CA GLY A 12 -5.92 0.13 1.52
C GLY A 12 -6.15 -1.38 1.62
N ALA A 13 -6.37 -1.99 0.46
CA ALA A 13 -6.73 -3.40 0.36
C ALA A 13 -5.65 -4.30 -0.26
N VAL A 14 -4.74 -3.75 -1.06
CA VAL A 14 -3.75 -4.50 -1.85
C VAL A 14 -2.37 -4.59 -1.19
N PRO A 15 -1.75 -3.47 -0.73
CA PRO A 15 -0.39 -3.55 -0.24
C PRO A 15 -0.31 -4.37 1.05
N LYS A 16 0.84 -5.00 1.31
CA LYS A 16 1.09 -5.75 2.55
C LYS A 16 2.24 -5.14 3.34
N PHE A 17 2.19 -5.31 4.65
CA PHE A 17 3.34 -5.07 5.51
C PHE A 17 4.42 -6.13 5.25
N LEU A 18 5.67 -5.69 5.27
CA LEU A 18 6.86 -6.54 5.28
C LEU A 18 7.70 -6.14 6.49
N ASP A 19 7.99 -7.08 7.38
CA ASP A 19 8.84 -6.80 8.53
C ASP A 19 10.30 -6.60 8.05
N PRO A 20 10.91 -5.43 8.28
CA PRO A 20 12.29 -5.18 7.87
C PRO A 20 13.32 -6.06 8.60
N LEU A 21 12.95 -6.63 9.76
CA LEU A 21 13.85 -7.43 10.59
C LEU A 21 13.74 -8.95 10.32
N GLU A 22 12.79 -9.39 9.50
CA GLU A 22 12.69 -10.79 9.08
C GLU A 22 13.68 -11.13 7.96
N ALA A 23 13.97 -12.42 7.82
CA ALA A 23 14.80 -12.91 6.73
C ALA A 23 14.15 -12.64 5.37
N THR A 24 14.90 -12.05 4.43
CA THR A 24 14.45 -11.91 3.04
C THR A 24 14.89 -13.06 2.14
N PHE A 25 15.74 -13.98 2.61
CA PHE A 25 16.23 -15.12 1.81
C PHE A 25 16.35 -16.39 2.64
N ILE A 26 15.92 -17.52 2.08
CA ILE A 26 16.01 -18.85 2.69
C ILE A 26 16.83 -19.75 1.75
N PRO A 27 18.03 -20.18 2.14
CA PRO A 27 18.79 -21.18 1.37
C PRO A 27 18.02 -22.50 1.25
N ALA A 28 17.95 -23.08 0.04
CA ALA A 28 17.15 -24.29 -0.20
C ALA A 28 17.59 -25.47 0.68
N PHE A 29 18.90 -25.61 0.93
CA PHE A 29 19.46 -26.69 1.73
C PHE A 29 18.94 -26.70 3.18
N LEU A 30 18.51 -25.56 3.74
CA LEU A 30 17.89 -25.53 5.07
C LEU A 30 16.51 -26.19 5.03
N LEU A 31 15.72 -25.93 3.99
CA LEU A 31 14.40 -26.56 3.87
C LEU A 31 14.50 -28.04 3.46
N GLU A 32 15.48 -28.39 2.62
CA GLU A 32 15.70 -29.77 2.17
C GLU A 32 16.33 -30.65 3.27
N GLY A 33 17.18 -30.07 4.10
CA GLY A 33 17.91 -30.77 5.14
C GLY A 33 17.09 -31.01 6.42
N PHE A 34 16.24 -30.07 6.82
CA PHE A 34 15.54 -30.13 8.13
C PHE A 34 14.10 -30.62 8.07
N PHE A 35 13.47 -30.66 6.90
CA PHE A 35 12.05 -31.00 6.77
C PHE A 35 11.85 -32.18 5.83
N ASP A 36 10.91 -33.06 6.20
CA ASP A 36 10.50 -34.14 5.30
C ASP A 36 9.79 -33.59 4.05
N ALA A 37 9.56 -34.44 3.05
CA ALA A 37 8.97 -34.02 1.78
C ALA A 37 7.58 -33.39 1.92
N GLY A 38 6.75 -33.87 2.86
CA GLY A 38 5.39 -33.37 3.10
C GLY A 38 5.40 -32.02 3.82
N GLN A 39 6.20 -31.90 4.88
CA GLN A 39 6.42 -30.64 5.60
C GLN A 39 6.98 -29.57 4.68
N ARG A 40 8.01 -29.91 3.90
CA ARG A 40 8.63 -29.01 2.93
C ARG A 40 7.62 -28.54 1.89
N ALA A 41 6.83 -29.43 1.30
CA ALA A 41 5.82 -29.04 0.31
C ALA A 41 4.81 -28.02 0.89
N LYS A 42 4.40 -28.20 2.15
CA LYS A 42 3.51 -27.26 2.84
C LYS A 42 4.19 -25.91 3.08
N ILE A 43 5.42 -25.89 3.61
CA ILE A 43 6.18 -24.65 3.83
C ILE A 43 6.37 -23.89 2.51
N LEU A 44 6.72 -24.58 1.42
CA LEU A 44 6.92 -23.96 0.12
C LEU A 44 5.63 -23.39 -0.46
N ALA A 45 4.49 -24.08 -0.28
CA ALA A 45 3.19 -23.55 -0.67
C ALA A 45 2.83 -22.29 0.12
N ASP A 46 3.11 -22.29 1.42
CA ASP A 46 2.86 -21.18 2.33
C ASP A 46 3.73 -19.95 1.98
N LEU A 47 5.03 -20.15 1.78
CA LEU A 47 5.96 -19.10 1.34
C LEU A 47 5.54 -18.53 -0.01
N LYS A 48 5.22 -19.39 -0.99
CA LYS A 48 4.76 -18.96 -2.31
C LYS A 48 3.46 -18.16 -2.26
N ALA A 49 2.50 -18.59 -1.44
CA ALA A 49 1.24 -17.85 -1.23
C ALA A 49 1.49 -16.48 -0.58
N ASP A 50 2.55 -16.36 0.22
CA ASP A 50 3.01 -15.10 0.81
C ASP A 50 3.98 -14.31 -0.12
N GLY A 51 4.16 -14.73 -1.37
CA GLY A 51 4.93 -13.97 -2.37
C GLY A 51 6.45 -14.20 -2.33
N TRP A 52 6.91 -15.28 -1.71
CA TRP A 52 8.28 -15.75 -1.87
C TRP A 52 8.48 -16.40 -3.23
N GLU A 53 9.65 -16.17 -3.84
CA GLU A 53 9.99 -16.65 -5.17
C GLU A 53 11.20 -17.59 -5.12
N VAL A 54 11.20 -18.63 -5.96
CA VAL A 54 12.39 -19.48 -6.14
C VAL A 54 13.43 -18.70 -6.92
N VAL A 55 14.67 -18.68 -6.44
CA VAL A 55 15.79 -18.00 -7.09
C VAL A 55 16.97 -18.96 -7.26
N PRO A 56 17.65 -18.94 -8.43
CA PRO A 56 18.86 -19.73 -8.62
C PRO A 56 20.02 -19.17 -7.77
N ALA A 57 21.15 -19.88 -7.74
CA ALA A 57 22.38 -19.37 -7.14
C ALA A 57 22.85 -18.10 -7.89
N GLY A 58 23.64 -17.26 -7.22
CA GLY A 58 24.21 -16.05 -7.81
C GLY A 58 23.72 -14.72 -7.23
N GLY A 59 22.78 -14.75 -6.28
CA GLY A 59 22.37 -13.56 -5.53
C GLY A 59 23.36 -13.21 -4.43
N LEU A 60 23.26 -12.01 -3.87
CA LEU A 60 24.07 -11.58 -2.73
C LEU A 60 23.20 -11.34 -1.49
N LEU A 61 23.71 -11.73 -0.32
CA LEU A 61 23.10 -11.49 0.98
C LEU A 61 24.03 -10.66 1.85
N LEU A 62 23.49 -9.59 2.43
CA LEU A 62 24.08 -8.90 3.57
C LEU A 62 23.32 -9.30 4.84
N GLN A 63 24.03 -9.91 5.78
CA GLN A 63 23.47 -10.42 7.02
C GLN A 63 24.33 -9.99 8.21
N SER A 64 23.69 -9.45 9.25
CA SER A 64 24.31 -9.16 10.55
C SER A 64 23.26 -9.34 11.66
N GLY A 65 23.66 -9.87 12.81
CA GLY A 65 22.75 -10.07 13.95
C GLY A 65 21.60 -11.07 13.72
N HIS A 66 21.61 -11.82 12.61
CA HIS A 66 20.55 -12.75 12.20
C HIS A 66 21.05 -14.21 12.08
N ALA A 67 22.21 -14.50 12.70
CA ALA A 67 22.89 -15.79 12.63
C ALA A 67 22.48 -16.69 13.80
N PHE A 68 21.70 -17.74 13.53
CA PHE A 68 21.30 -18.71 14.54
C PHE A 68 22.16 -19.98 14.42
N PRO A 69 22.89 -20.38 15.47
CA PRO A 69 23.62 -21.65 15.45
C PRO A 69 22.67 -22.83 15.28
N ILE A 70 23.11 -23.85 14.55
CA ILE A 70 22.40 -25.12 14.43
C ILE A 70 23.15 -26.13 15.29
N ALA A 71 22.56 -26.60 16.38
CA ALA A 71 23.18 -27.66 17.18
C ALA A 71 23.37 -28.94 16.34
N GLU A 72 24.53 -29.59 16.47
CA GLU A 72 24.85 -30.85 15.75
C GLU A 72 23.80 -31.93 16.02
N SER A 73 23.21 -31.94 17.23
CA SER A 73 22.14 -32.85 17.64
C SER A 73 20.82 -32.65 16.89
N LEU A 74 20.63 -31.52 16.22
CA LEU A 74 19.44 -31.23 15.40
C LEU A 74 19.61 -31.69 13.95
N LEU A 75 20.83 -32.05 13.54
CA LEU A 75 21.06 -32.57 12.20
C LEU A 75 20.50 -34.00 12.08
N PRO A 76 19.84 -34.34 10.96
CA PRO A 76 19.39 -35.71 10.73
C PRO A 76 20.59 -36.67 10.66
N GLY A 77 20.36 -37.94 10.98
CA GLY A 77 21.37 -39.00 10.82
C GLY A 77 21.53 -39.45 9.36
N GLY A 78 22.58 -40.22 9.10
CA GLY A 78 22.82 -40.87 7.79
C GLY A 78 23.09 -39.88 6.66
N ALA A 79 22.79 -40.31 5.42
CA ALA A 79 23.15 -39.58 4.20
C ALA A 79 22.55 -38.17 4.10
N GLN A 80 21.36 -37.94 4.68
CA GLN A 80 20.75 -36.60 4.73
C GLN A 80 21.55 -35.66 5.62
N GLY A 81 22.01 -36.14 6.78
CA GLY A 81 22.91 -35.40 7.66
C GLY A 81 24.23 -35.06 6.99
N ASP A 82 24.83 -36.02 6.29
CA ASP A 82 26.12 -35.82 5.61
C ASP A 82 26.00 -34.80 4.48
N SER A 83 24.92 -34.87 3.69
CA SER A 83 24.62 -33.86 2.66
C SER A 83 24.40 -32.48 3.26
N LEU A 84 23.72 -32.37 4.40
CA LEU A 84 23.49 -31.10 5.08
C LEU A 84 24.79 -30.51 5.66
N ARG A 85 25.66 -31.33 6.27
CA ARG A 85 27.00 -30.89 6.71
C ARG A 85 27.85 -30.38 5.56
N GLN A 86 27.79 -31.06 4.41
CA GLN A 86 28.48 -30.62 3.20
C GLN A 86 27.92 -29.28 2.70
N ALA A 87 26.60 -29.12 2.64
CA ALA A 87 25.95 -27.88 2.24
C ALA A 87 26.26 -26.72 3.19
N LEU A 88 26.25 -26.97 4.51
CA LEU A 88 26.65 -25.99 5.53
C LEU A 88 28.10 -25.55 5.32
N SER A 89 29.03 -26.50 5.13
CA SER A 89 30.44 -26.19 4.85
C SER A 89 30.62 -25.38 3.57
N GLN A 90 29.89 -25.72 2.50
CA GLN A 90 29.90 -24.97 1.23
C GLN A 90 29.31 -23.56 1.38
N ALA A 91 28.34 -23.38 2.27
CA ALA A 91 27.78 -22.09 2.65
C ALA A 91 28.66 -21.35 3.69
N HIS A 92 29.90 -21.80 3.89
CA HIS A 92 30.88 -21.23 4.83
C HIS A 92 30.43 -21.26 6.30
N TRP A 93 29.64 -22.25 6.69
CA TRP A 93 29.40 -22.54 8.10
C TRP A 93 30.55 -23.38 8.67
N SER A 94 30.87 -23.15 9.94
CA SER A 94 31.92 -23.87 10.65
C SER A 94 31.38 -24.57 11.90
N PRO A 95 31.74 -25.84 12.14
CA PRO A 95 31.39 -26.54 13.37
C PRO A 95 32.29 -26.07 14.52
N ARG A 96 31.69 -25.65 15.63
CA ARG A 96 32.36 -25.32 16.90
C ARG A 96 31.41 -25.54 18.07
N ASP A 97 31.93 -25.96 19.21
CA ASP A 97 31.15 -26.12 20.45
C ASP A 97 29.88 -26.98 20.31
N GLY A 98 29.93 -28.01 19.44
CA GLY A 98 28.78 -28.89 19.19
C GLY A 98 27.66 -28.27 18.34
N ALA A 99 27.93 -27.18 17.64
CA ALA A 99 26.98 -26.53 16.73
C ALA A 99 27.67 -26.03 15.45
N TRP A 100 26.88 -25.85 14.39
CA TRP A 100 27.28 -25.16 13.18
C TRP A 100 26.95 -23.68 13.31
N HIS A 101 27.94 -22.85 12.99
CA HIS A 101 27.79 -21.39 12.99
C HIS A 101 28.07 -20.84 11.59
N PRO A 102 27.29 -19.86 11.10
CA PRO A 102 27.64 -19.19 9.86
C PRO A 102 28.95 -18.42 10.02
N SER A 103 29.69 -18.27 8.92
CA SER A 103 30.85 -17.38 8.89
C SER A 103 30.48 -16.01 9.45
N GLN A 104 31.23 -15.52 10.44
CA GLN A 104 31.11 -14.13 10.86
C GLN A 104 31.68 -13.26 9.74
N ALA A 105 30.83 -12.73 8.86
CA ALA A 105 31.24 -11.66 7.98
C ALA A 105 31.72 -10.50 8.86
N SER A 106 33.03 -10.25 8.84
CA SER A 106 33.78 -9.45 9.81
C SER A 106 33.60 -7.94 9.66
N ASN A 107 32.48 -7.47 9.11
CA ASN A 107 32.15 -6.04 9.07
C ASN A 107 30.78 -5.83 9.69
N GLN A 108 30.79 -5.55 11.01
CA GLN A 108 29.59 -5.16 11.77
C GLN A 108 28.92 -3.87 11.26
N ASN A 109 29.48 -3.19 10.23
CA ASN A 109 29.21 -1.79 9.92
C ASN A 109 28.91 -1.47 8.44
N ALA A 110 28.58 -2.44 7.57
CA ALA A 110 27.99 -2.08 6.27
C ALA A 110 26.52 -1.67 6.43
N ALA A 111 26.33 -0.58 7.15
CA ALA A 111 25.07 0.10 7.39
C ALA A 111 24.88 1.26 6.40
N ARG A 112 25.73 1.37 5.37
CA ARG A 112 25.73 2.49 4.43
C ARG A 112 26.18 2.08 3.04
N ILE A 113 25.41 2.48 2.03
CA ILE A 113 25.80 2.48 0.62
C ILE A 113 25.84 3.94 0.17
N PRO A 114 27.05 4.51 0.00
CA PRO A 114 27.22 5.88 -0.46
C PRO A 114 26.56 6.11 -1.83
N LYS A 115 25.96 7.28 -2.02
CA LYS A 115 25.40 7.76 -3.29
C LYS A 115 26.40 7.59 -4.45
N GLN A 116 27.68 7.82 -4.17
CA GLN A 116 28.77 7.71 -5.13
C GLN A 116 28.91 6.30 -5.73
N TRP A 117 28.55 5.25 -4.98
CA TRP A 117 28.59 3.88 -5.51
C TRP A 117 27.57 3.65 -6.62
N LEU A 118 26.50 4.42 -6.63
CA LEU A 118 25.43 4.36 -7.63
C LEU A 118 25.59 5.43 -8.72
N ALA A 119 26.68 6.20 -8.73
CA ALA A 119 26.88 7.30 -9.68
C ALA A 119 27.10 6.81 -11.11
N ASP A 120 27.76 5.66 -11.28
CA ASP A 120 28.16 5.12 -12.58
C ASP A 120 27.18 4.10 -13.17
N VAL A 121 26.03 3.88 -12.52
CA VAL A 121 24.98 2.99 -13.04
C VAL A 121 23.83 3.78 -13.65
N SER A 122 23.08 3.16 -14.56
CA SER A 122 21.90 3.79 -15.16
C SER A 122 20.84 4.16 -14.10
N ASN A 123 20.06 5.21 -14.35
CA ASN A 123 18.94 5.60 -13.47
C ASN A 123 17.97 4.44 -13.21
N LYS A 124 17.77 3.57 -14.21
CA LYS A 124 16.92 2.38 -14.10
C LYS A 124 17.49 1.38 -13.09
N LEU A 125 18.80 1.09 -13.16
CA LEU A 125 19.45 0.19 -12.22
C LEU A 125 19.53 0.80 -10.81
N ALA A 126 19.95 2.07 -10.70
CA ALA A 126 19.96 2.80 -9.44
C ALA A 126 18.60 2.76 -8.74
N ARG A 127 17.52 3.06 -9.46
CA ARG A 127 16.15 3.02 -8.93
C ARG A 127 15.76 1.62 -8.47
N ARG A 128 16.12 0.56 -9.19
CA ARG A 128 15.83 -0.83 -8.77
C ARG A 128 16.54 -1.17 -7.46
N ILE A 129 17.81 -0.78 -7.31
CA ILE A 129 18.58 -1.00 -6.07
C ILE A 129 17.97 -0.22 -4.91
N VAL A 130 17.72 1.08 -5.10
CA VAL A 130 17.14 1.97 -4.08
C VAL A 130 15.76 1.47 -3.64
N LEU A 131 14.88 1.13 -4.59
CA LEU A 131 13.55 0.60 -4.27
C LEU A 131 13.64 -0.73 -3.53
N GLN A 132 14.54 -1.64 -3.93
CA GLN A 132 14.67 -2.93 -3.26
C GLN A 132 15.14 -2.75 -1.81
N LEU A 133 16.18 -1.95 -1.58
CA LEU A 133 16.74 -1.75 -0.25
C LEU A 133 15.78 -0.95 0.65
N THR A 134 15.13 0.08 0.12
CA THR A 134 14.13 0.83 0.89
C THR A 134 12.84 0.03 1.14
N THR A 135 12.57 -1.02 0.35
CA THR A 135 11.52 -2.02 0.65
C THR A 135 11.89 -2.87 1.86
N TYR A 136 13.18 -3.13 2.08
CA TYR A 136 13.65 -3.86 3.26
C TYR A 136 13.79 -3.00 4.51
N GLY A 137 13.62 -1.68 4.40
CA GLY A 137 13.73 -0.77 5.55
C GLY A 137 14.97 0.11 5.55
N TRP A 138 15.83 0.05 4.52
CA TRP A 138 16.86 1.07 4.35
C TRP A 138 16.22 2.43 4.14
N ILE A 139 16.88 3.49 4.61
CA ILE A 139 16.45 4.87 4.44
C ILE A 139 17.44 5.65 3.57
N VAL A 140 16.99 6.80 3.05
CA VAL A 140 17.84 7.74 2.33
C VAL A 140 18.24 8.86 3.29
N SER A 141 19.54 9.09 3.43
CA SER A 141 20.10 10.21 4.19
C SER A 141 19.98 11.54 3.44
N ASP A 142 20.26 12.65 4.12
CA ASP A 142 20.28 13.97 3.48
C ASP A 142 21.34 14.10 2.37
N GLN A 143 22.40 13.30 2.43
CA GLN A 143 23.44 13.24 1.40
C GLN A 143 23.05 12.34 0.21
N GLY A 144 21.91 11.64 0.29
CA GLY A 144 21.43 10.72 -0.73
C GLY A 144 22.00 9.30 -0.64
N ASP A 145 22.70 8.98 0.45
CA ASP A 145 23.19 7.62 0.71
C ASP A 145 22.07 6.74 1.26
N LEU A 146 22.14 5.44 0.99
CA LEU A 146 21.27 4.45 1.63
C LEU A 146 21.87 4.03 2.97
N ILE A 147 21.06 4.06 4.03
CA ILE A 147 21.50 3.74 5.40
C ILE A 147 20.57 2.69 6.01
N TRP A 148 21.17 1.76 6.74
CA TRP A 148 20.50 0.81 7.62
C TRP A 148 20.71 1.21 9.08
N GLU A 149 19.64 1.47 9.83
CA GLU A 149 19.73 2.00 11.20
C GLU A 149 19.39 0.98 12.29
N HIS A 150 19.19 -0.30 11.94
CA HIS A 150 18.89 -1.36 12.91
C HIS A 150 20.12 -2.19 13.26
N ALA A 151 20.13 -2.78 14.46
CA ALA A 151 21.25 -3.59 14.94
C ALA A 151 21.41 -4.94 14.20
N SER A 152 20.34 -5.44 13.59
CA SER A 152 20.34 -6.69 12.80
C SER A 152 19.80 -6.41 11.41
N GLN A 153 20.21 -7.21 10.43
CA GLN A 153 19.71 -7.17 9.05
C GLN A 153 19.85 -8.52 8.37
N HIS A 154 18.94 -8.79 7.44
CA HIS A 154 19.02 -9.94 6.54
C HIS A 154 18.47 -9.56 5.15
N ASN A 155 19.32 -8.99 4.31
CA ASN A 155 18.91 -8.26 3.10
C ASN A 155 19.52 -8.90 1.85
N TYR A 156 18.68 -9.41 0.95
CA TYR A 156 19.10 -10.17 -0.23
C TYR A 156 18.81 -9.45 -1.55
N LEU A 157 19.75 -9.51 -2.49
CA LEU A 157 19.59 -9.06 -3.86
C LEU A 157 19.61 -10.29 -4.81
N PRO A 158 18.62 -10.43 -5.71
CA PRO A 158 18.48 -11.61 -6.57
C PRO A 158 19.55 -11.68 -7.67
N PRO A 159 19.83 -12.86 -8.25
CA PRO A 159 20.86 -13.05 -9.26
C PRO A 159 20.69 -12.11 -10.46
N SER A 160 19.44 -11.91 -10.92
CA SER A 160 19.15 -10.99 -12.03
C SER A 160 19.51 -9.53 -11.71
N LEU A 161 19.49 -9.11 -10.44
CA LEU A 161 19.95 -7.78 -10.05
C LEU A 161 21.48 -7.72 -10.03
N ILE A 162 22.12 -8.76 -9.51
CA ILE A 162 23.58 -8.89 -9.48
C ILE A 162 24.17 -8.94 -10.90
N GLU A 163 23.55 -9.65 -11.84
CA GLU A 163 23.96 -9.71 -13.24
C GLU A 163 23.93 -8.33 -13.92
N MET A 164 22.91 -7.50 -13.64
CA MET A 164 22.87 -6.13 -14.17
C MET A 164 23.94 -5.25 -13.51
N ILE A 165 24.16 -5.39 -12.20
CA ILE A 165 25.25 -4.68 -11.50
C ILE A 165 26.59 -5.06 -12.12
N GLN A 166 26.86 -6.36 -12.30
CA GLN A 166 28.09 -6.84 -12.92
C GLN A 166 28.26 -6.32 -14.35
N LYS A 167 27.17 -6.19 -15.12
CA LYS A 167 27.21 -5.69 -16.50
C LYS A 167 27.45 -4.18 -16.57
N GLU A 168 26.82 -3.39 -15.71
CA GLU A 168 26.90 -1.92 -15.74
C GLU A 168 28.09 -1.38 -14.95
N SER A 169 28.39 -1.95 -13.78
CA SER A 169 29.49 -1.52 -12.91
C SER A 169 30.06 -2.69 -12.08
N PRO A 170 31.06 -3.43 -12.60
CA PRO A 170 31.81 -4.41 -11.82
C PRO A 170 32.43 -3.83 -10.53
N ALA A 171 32.78 -2.54 -10.55
CA ALA A 171 33.30 -1.82 -9.38
C ALA A 171 32.25 -1.75 -8.26
N LEU A 172 30.98 -1.50 -8.58
CA LEU A 172 29.88 -1.54 -7.60
C LEU A 172 29.75 -2.93 -6.97
N LEU A 173 29.86 -4.01 -7.76
CA LEU A 173 29.84 -5.37 -7.21
C LEU A 173 30.97 -5.57 -6.21
N THR A 174 32.19 -5.16 -6.57
CA THR A 174 33.37 -5.25 -5.70
C THR A 174 33.19 -4.45 -4.41
N HIS A 175 32.56 -3.27 -4.46
CA HIS A 175 32.23 -2.48 -3.27
C HIS A 175 31.23 -3.20 -2.35
N LEU A 176 30.20 -3.83 -2.91
CA LEU A 176 29.24 -4.63 -2.15
C LEU A 176 29.93 -5.82 -1.47
N GLU A 177 30.74 -6.59 -2.20
CA GLU A 177 31.48 -7.73 -1.64
C GLU A 177 32.42 -7.30 -0.50
N ASN A 178 33.17 -6.20 -0.69
CA ASN A 178 34.03 -5.63 0.35
C ASN A 178 33.24 -5.13 1.58
N ALA A 179 31.99 -4.73 1.37
CA ALA A 179 31.06 -4.36 2.43
C ALA A 179 30.43 -5.59 3.12
N GLY A 180 30.79 -6.82 2.75
CA GLY A 180 30.31 -8.04 3.40
C GLY A 180 29.03 -8.61 2.79
N TRP A 181 28.66 -8.19 1.58
CA TRP A 181 27.66 -8.90 0.79
C TRP A 181 28.26 -10.23 0.28
N THR A 182 27.57 -11.34 0.52
CA THR A 182 28.10 -12.70 0.26
C THR A 182 27.26 -13.45 -0.76
N LEU A 183 27.93 -14.23 -1.61
CA LEU A 183 27.30 -15.04 -2.64
C LEU A 183 26.40 -16.11 -2.03
N CYS A 184 25.19 -16.25 -2.58
CA CYS A 184 24.18 -17.19 -2.11
C CYS A 184 23.96 -18.36 -3.07
N PRO A 185 23.64 -19.55 -2.53
CA PRO A 185 23.20 -20.70 -3.32
C PRO A 185 21.76 -20.50 -3.81
N VAL A 186 21.20 -21.55 -4.43
CA VAL A 186 19.77 -21.63 -4.75
C VAL A 186 18.92 -21.51 -3.47
N GLY A 187 17.76 -20.87 -3.57
CA GLY A 187 16.89 -20.67 -2.42
C GLY A 187 15.58 -19.98 -2.77
N TYR A 188 15.02 -19.34 -1.75
CA TYR A 188 13.75 -18.64 -1.80
C TYR A 188 13.94 -17.20 -1.36
N TRP A 189 13.33 -16.25 -2.05
CA TRP A 189 13.52 -14.83 -1.85
C TRP A 189 12.19 -14.10 -1.64
N GLN A 190 12.10 -13.28 -0.59
CA GLN A 190 11.02 -12.34 -0.39
C GLN A 190 11.33 -11.01 -1.10
N ALA A 191 10.75 -10.82 -2.27
CA ALA A 191 10.97 -9.62 -3.08
C ALA A 191 10.33 -8.35 -2.50
N GLY A 192 9.30 -8.48 -1.65
CA GLY A 192 8.54 -7.34 -1.15
C GLY A 192 7.68 -6.66 -2.23
N LYS A 193 7.27 -7.40 -3.27
CA LYS A 193 6.38 -6.88 -4.32
C LYS A 193 5.05 -6.46 -3.71
N ALA A 194 4.62 -5.22 -4.00
CA ALA A 194 3.47 -4.58 -3.37
C ALA A 194 3.52 -4.59 -1.82
N ARG A 195 4.73 -4.59 -1.23
CA ARG A 195 4.92 -4.49 0.21
C ARG A 195 5.64 -3.22 0.64
N SER A 196 5.45 -2.86 1.91
CA SER A 196 6.17 -1.76 2.56
C SER A 196 6.39 -2.09 4.04
N PRO A 197 7.56 -1.74 4.62
CA PRO A 197 7.78 -1.85 6.06
C PRO A 197 7.07 -0.74 6.84
N TYR A 198 6.41 0.19 6.16
CA TYR A 198 5.69 1.31 6.75
C TYR A 198 4.16 1.18 6.65
N LEU A 199 3.64 0.04 6.17
CA LEU A 199 2.19 -0.14 6.04
C LEU A 199 1.54 -0.46 7.40
N PRO A 200 0.67 0.41 7.94
CA PRO A 200 -0.01 0.15 9.20
C PRO A 200 -1.16 -0.84 9.02
N ILE A 201 -1.17 -1.90 9.82
CA ILE A 201 -2.18 -2.97 9.76
C ILE A 201 -2.69 -3.41 11.14
N THR A 202 -2.33 -2.67 12.19
CA THR A 202 -2.85 -2.85 13.56
C THR A 202 -3.51 -1.55 14.03
N PRO A 203 -4.45 -1.57 14.98
CA PRO A 203 -5.14 -0.38 15.47
C PRO A 203 -4.21 0.77 15.89
N ASP A 204 -3.15 0.47 16.67
CA ASP A 204 -2.15 1.45 17.10
C ASP A 204 -1.41 2.09 15.91
N ALA A 205 -0.93 1.26 14.97
CA ALA A 205 -0.19 1.74 13.81
C ALA A 205 -1.08 2.57 12.88
N ILE A 206 -2.35 2.17 12.71
CA ILE A 206 -3.33 2.88 11.89
C ILE A 206 -3.64 4.24 12.53
N THR A 207 -3.83 4.27 13.84
CA THR A 207 -4.08 5.50 14.61
C THR A 207 -2.91 6.47 14.49
N GLU A 208 -1.68 5.99 14.69
CA GLU A 208 -0.50 6.84 14.62
C GLU A 208 -0.28 7.40 13.20
N GLU A 209 -0.41 6.57 12.17
CA GLU A 209 -0.27 7.01 10.79
C GLU A 209 -1.36 8.02 10.39
N THR A 210 -2.58 7.83 10.89
CA THR A 210 -3.71 8.76 10.70
C THR A 210 -3.38 10.14 11.25
N ILE A 211 -2.88 10.19 12.49
CA ILE A 211 -2.58 11.45 13.18
C ILE A 211 -1.41 12.16 12.52
N ARG A 212 -0.34 11.44 12.18
CA ARG A 212 0.80 12.00 11.44
C ARG A 212 0.37 12.57 10.09
N SER A 213 -0.48 11.86 9.34
CA SER A 213 -0.99 12.35 8.06
C SER A 213 -1.80 13.64 8.21
N MET A 214 -2.59 13.77 9.28
CA MET A 214 -3.32 15.01 9.56
C MET A 214 -2.40 16.17 9.93
N GLN A 215 -1.37 15.91 10.75
CA GLN A 215 -0.37 16.91 11.13
C GLN A 215 0.38 17.48 9.91
N GLU A 216 0.58 16.65 8.88
CA GLU A 216 1.18 17.08 7.61
C GLU A 216 0.20 17.81 6.66
N GLY A 217 -1.09 17.87 7.00
CA GLY A 217 -2.09 18.68 6.32
C GLY A 217 -3.23 17.91 5.66
N ALA A 218 -3.38 16.60 5.91
CA ALA A 218 -4.56 15.87 5.49
C ALA A 218 -5.80 16.34 6.27
N ALA A 219 -6.90 16.57 5.57
CA ALA A 219 -8.18 16.97 6.16
C ALA A 219 -9.12 15.77 6.40
N VAL A 220 -9.01 14.75 5.53
CA VAL A 220 -9.81 13.52 5.54
C VAL A 220 -8.87 12.34 5.60
N VAL A 221 -9.25 11.28 6.32
CA VAL A 221 -8.48 10.03 6.37
C VAL A 221 -9.38 8.84 6.00
N HIS A 222 -9.01 8.15 4.92
CA HIS A 222 -9.70 6.98 4.38
C HIS A 222 -9.13 5.69 4.96
N LEU A 223 -9.95 4.94 5.70
CA LEU A 223 -9.52 3.85 6.56
C LEU A 223 -10.02 2.49 6.08
N HIS A 224 -9.09 1.53 6.06
CA HIS A 224 -9.35 0.10 5.97
C HIS A 224 -8.82 -0.59 7.23
N THR A 225 -9.32 -1.79 7.52
CA THR A 225 -8.75 -2.74 8.48
C THR A 225 -8.34 -4.04 7.78
N ARG A 226 -7.50 -4.85 8.44
CA ARG A 226 -6.92 -6.08 7.87
C ARG A 226 -7.18 -7.25 8.80
N ASP A 227 -7.61 -8.37 8.23
CA ASP A 227 -7.68 -9.63 8.94
C ASP A 227 -6.27 -10.23 9.05
N LEU A 228 -5.82 -10.40 10.30
CA LEU A 228 -4.51 -10.96 10.65
C LEU A 228 -4.62 -12.35 11.30
N SER A 229 -5.82 -12.95 11.33
CA SER A 229 -6.07 -14.22 12.02
C SER A 229 -5.37 -15.43 11.41
N ASP A 230 -5.00 -15.36 10.13
CA ASP A 230 -4.28 -16.42 9.41
C ASP A 230 -2.75 -16.31 9.53
N ARG A 231 -2.24 -15.34 10.31
CA ARG A 231 -0.81 -15.19 10.56
C ARG A 231 -0.24 -16.42 11.24
N ARG A 232 0.85 -16.94 10.69
CA ARG A 232 1.62 -18.05 11.27
C ARG A 232 3.11 -17.82 11.11
N ARG A 233 3.87 -18.31 12.09
CA ARG A 233 5.34 -18.29 12.08
C ARG A 233 5.88 -19.63 11.62
N ILE A 234 6.81 -19.60 10.68
CA ILE A 234 7.55 -20.76 10.20
C ILE A 234 8.96 -20.65 10.79
N GLU A 235 9.29 -21.51 11.74
CA GLU A 235 10.64 -21.58 12.33
C GLU A 235 11.55 -22.41 11.41
N ILE A 236 12.64 -21.80 10.94
CA ILE A 236 13.62 -22.43 10.06
C ILE A 236 14.96 -22.54 10.81
N PRO A 237 15.46 -23.75 11.09
CA PRO A 237 16.75 -23.93 11.74
C PRO A 237 17.88 -23.22 10.98
N GLY A 238 18.72 -22.48 11.73
CA GLY A 238 19.81 -21.69 11.16
C GLY A 238 19.41 -20.29 10.67
N LEU A 239 18.12 -20.00 10.55
CA LEU A 239 17.62 -18.72 10.03
C LEU A 239 16.71 -17.99 11.03
N GLY A 240 15.90 -18.71 11.80
CA GLY A 240 14.89 -18.13 12.69
C GLY A 240 13.49 -18.16 12.07
N ALA A 241 12.63 -17.27 12.56
CA ALA A 241 11.22 -17.26 12.16
C ALA A 241 10.97 -16.40 10.91
N VAL A 242 10.08 -16.88 10.05
CA VAL A 242 9.44 -16.11 8.99
C VAL A 242 7.93 -16.09 9.23
N THR A 243 7.32 -14.90 9.21
CA THR A 243 5.87 -14.76 9.40
C THR A 243 5.17 -14.68 8.05
N VAL A 244 4.19 -15.56 7.83
CA VAL A 244 3.34 -15.55 6.64
C VAL A 244 1.88 -15.28 7.03
N GLY A 245 1.11 -14.68 6.13
CA GLY A 245 -0.31 -14.42 6.34
C GLY A 245 -0.88 -13.52 5.25
N SER A 246 -2.16 -13.67 4.92
CA SER A 246 -2.77 -12.96 3.80
C SER A 246 -2.80 -11.45 4.00
N GLN A 247 -2.97 -10.99 5.24
CA GLN A 247 -3.24 -9.58 5.59
C GLN A 247 -4.43 -9.03 4.78
N ARG A 248 -5.46 -9.87 4.66
CA ARG A 248 -6.61 -9.66 3.77
C ARG A 248 -7.38 -8.41 4.19
N ASN A 249 -7.79 -7.62 3.20
CA ASN A 249 -8.76 -6.54 3.42
C ASN A 249 -10.06 -7.10 4.02
N GLN A 250 -10.42 -6.62 5.20
CA GLN A 250 -11.58 -7.08 5.95
C GLN A 250 -12.02 -5.98 6.89
N ILE A 251 -13.32 -5.73 6.96
CA ILE A 251 -13.89 -4.91 8.03
C ILE A 251 -13.79 -5.74 9.32
N VAL A 252 -12.89 -5.33 10.21
CA VAL A 252 -12.71 -5.87 11.56
C VAL A 252 -13.32 -4.88 12.55
N LEU A 253 -14.38 -5.29 13.26
CA LEU A 253 -15.15 -4.39 14.12
C LEU A 253 -14.36 -3.97 15.36
N ASP A 254 -13.67 -4.92 16.00
CA ASP A 254 -12.87 -4.67 17.20
C ASP A 254 -11.76 -3.66 16.90
N ASP A 255 -11.09 -3.78 15.74
CA ASP A 255 -10.10 -2.79 15.30
C ASP A 255 -10.72 -1.39 15.16
N TYR A 256 -11.91 -1.26 14.59
CA TYR A 256 -12.57 0.05 14.47
C TYR A 256 -13.03 0.60 15.83
N ASP A 257 -13.45 -0.27 16.75
CA ASP A 257 -13.83 0.08 18.12
C ASP A 257 -12.63 0.64 18.91
N GLU A 258 -11.41 0.27 18.54
CA GLU A 258 -10.18 0.86 19.05
C GLU A 258 -9.76 2.13 18.27
N ILE A 259 -9.70 2.06 16.93
CA ILE A 259 -9.18 3.13 16.07
C ILE A 259 -9.99 4.42 16.20
N VAL A 260 -11.32 4.33 16.10
CA VAL A 260 -12.17 5.53 16.02
C VAL A 260 -12.07 6.37 17.31
N PRO A 261 -12.25 5.81 18.53
CA PRO A 261 -12.06 6.56 19.76
C PRO A 261 -10.63 7.08 19.95
N MET A 262 -9.60 6.28 19.63
CA MET A 262 -8.21 6.72 19.78
C MET A 262 -7.88 7.92 18.89
N VAL A 263 -8.29 7.88 17.62
CA VAL A 263 -8.09 9.00 16.70
C VAL A 263 -8.89 10.21 17.18
N LYS A 264 -10.18 10.07 17.50
CA LYS A 264 -11.03 11.20 17.91
C LYS A 264 -10.58 11.86 19.22
N LYS A 265 -9.98 11.09 20.13
CA LYS A 265 -9.39 11.63 21.36
C LYS A 265 -8.19 12.53 21.11
N ARG A 266 -7.34 12.18 20.13
CA ARG A 266 -6.12 12.94 19.80
C ARG A 266 -6.37 14.03 18.75
N GLU A 267 -7.25 13.77 17.80
CA GLU A 267 -7.62 14.65 16.69
C GLU A 267 -9.15 14.74 16.56
N PRO A 268 -9.85 15.48 17.44
CA PRO A 268 -11.32 15.58 17.41
C PRO A 268 -11.88 16.15 16.09
N GLY A 269 -11.06 16.94 15.39
CA GLY A 269 -11.38 17.52 14.09
C GLY A 269 -11.27 16.54 12.92
N ALA A 270 -10.69 15.34 13.09
CA ALA A 270 -10.43 14.37 12.03
C ALA A 270 -11.71 13.96 11.31
N ILE A 271 -11.81 14.17 9.99
CA ILE A 271 -12.91 13.61 9.19
C ILE A 271 -12.52 12.17 8.84
N LEU A 272 -13.22 11.20 9.42
CA LEU A 272 -12.96 9.79 9.17
C LEU A 272 -13.85 9.30 8.02
N ASN A 273 -13.20 8.76 6.99
CA ASN A 273 -13.84 8.08 5.87
C ASN A 273 -13.59 6.57 6.01
N LEU A 274 -14.63 5.80 6.32
CA LEU A 274 -14.50 4.35 6.55
C LEU A 274 -14.86 3.58 5.28
N SER A 275 -13.94 2.72 4.83
CA SER A 275 -14.17 1.86 3.68
C SER A 275 -15.27 0.84 3.97
N THR A 276 -16.18 0.67 3.01
CA THR A 276 -17.21 -0.38 2.99
C THR A 276 -16.87 -1.47 1.98
N SER A 277 -15.66 -1.43 1.41
CA SER A 277 -15.20 -2.35 0.37
C SER A 277 -15.01 -3.77 0.92
N VAL A 278 -15.42 -4.76 0.13
CA VAL A 278 -15.11 -6.17 0.37
C VAL A 278 -14.18 -6.73 -0.71
N ARG A 279 -13.34 -5.88 -1.31
CA ARG A 279 -12.24 -6.33 -2.18
C ARG A 279 -11.44 -7.40 -1.44
N GLY A 280 -11.24 -8.56 -2.07
CA GLY A 280 -10.61 -9.72 -1.44
C GLY A 280 -11.58 -10.74 -0.81
N ASP A 281 -12.84 -10.37 -0.56
CA ASP A 281 -13.93 -11.27 -0.14
C ASP A 281 -15.25 -10.92 -0.86
N ARG A 282 -15.30 -11.23 -2.16
CA ARG A 282 -16.47 -10.94 -2.99
C ARG A 282 -17.77 -11.60 -2.52
N HIS A 283 -17.69 -12.69 -1.73
CA HIS A 283 -18.89 -13.37 -1.22
C HIS A 283 -19.58 -12.53 -0.13
N GLY A 284 -18.84 -11.64 0.54
CA GLY A 284 -19.36 -10.66 1.48
C GLY A 284 -20.08 -9.46 0.84
N ALA A 285 -20.26 -9.41 -0.48
CA ALA A 285 -20.78 -8.24 -1.22
C ALA A 285 -22.13 -7.71 -0.70
N ARG A 286 -23.03 -8.60 -0.25
CA ARG A 286 -24.36 -8.25 0.32
C ARG A 286 -24.40 -8.30 1.85
N SER A 287 -23.27 -8.56 2.50
CA SER A 287 -23.21 -8.71 3.97
C SER A 287 -23.54 -7.41 4.69
N THR A 288 -24.25 -7.51 5.81
CA THR A 288 -24.51 -6.40 6.73
C THR A 288 -23.23 -5.87 7.38
N LEU A 289 -22.16 -6.68 7.40
CA LEU A 289 -20.83 -6.29 7.90
C LEU A 289 -20.30 -5.04 7.19
N ARG A 290 -20.68 -4.81 5.92
CA ARG A 290 -20.29 -3.63 5.12
C ARG A 290 -20.80 -2.29 5.65
N ARG A 291 -21.67 -2.30 6.66
CA ARG A 291 -22.16 -1.11 7.38
C ARG A 291 -22.12 -1.27 8.90
N ALA A 292 -21.63 -2.39 9.43
CA ALA A 292 -21.67 -2.67 10.86
C ALA A 292 -20.70 -1.77 11.66
N HIS A 293 -19.60 -1.34 11.04
CA HIS A 293 -18.66 -0.34 11.59
C HIS A 293 -19.14 1.10 11.39
N LEU A 294 -20.27 1.33 10.73
CA LEU A 294 -20.86 2.66 10.55
C LEU A 294 -21.90 2.92 11.63
N LYS A 295 -21.43 2.96 12.88
CA LYS A 295 -22.25 3.10 14.09
C LYS A 295 -21.85 4.36 14.86
N PHE A 296 -22.65 4.69 15.87
CA PHE A 296 -22.24 5.66 16.88
C PHE A 296 -21.21 5.00 17.81
N TYR A 297 -20.02 5.57 17.87
CA TYR A 297 -18.95 5.13 18.78
C TYR A 297 -19.08 5.94 20.06
N ASP A 298 -19.62 5.32 21.12
CA ASP A 298 -19.95 6.00 22.38
C ASP A 298 -18.73 6.73 22.98
N ASP A 299 -17.57 6.07 23.00
CA ASP A 299 -16.31 6.64 23.52
C ASP A 299 -15.78 7.82 22.68
N ALA A 300 -16.15 7.90 21.41
CA ALA A 300 -15.81 9.00 20.52
C ALA A 300 -16.89 10.10 20.49
N GLY A 301 -18.09 9.83 21.04
CA GLY A 301 -19.26 10.70 20.93
C GLY A 301 -19.65 11.05 19.48
N SER A 302 -19.29 10.21 18.50
CA SER A 302 -19.42 10.53 17.08
C SER A 302 -19.68 9.30 16.21
N ILE A 303 -20.17 9.56 14.99
CA ILE A 303 -20.34 8.58 13.93
C ILE A 303 -19.30 8.92 12.86
N PRO A 304 -18.72 7.93 12.16
CA PRO A 304 -17.87 8.17 11.00
C PRO A 304 -18.53 9.17 10.03
N GLU A 305 -17.83 10.27 9.75
CA GLU A 305 -18.38 11.35 8.95
C GLU A 305 -18.67 10.93 7.52
N VAL A 306 -17.79 10.10 6.96
CA VAL A 306 -17.83 9.66 5.58
C VAL A 306 -17.69 8.14 5.53
N ALA A 307 -18.30 7.52 4.53
CA ALA A 307 -18.03 6.13 4.18
C ALA A 307 -18.08 5.94 2.67
N SER A 308 -17.27 5.01 2.15
CA SER A 308 -17.22 4.73 0.72
C SER A 308 -18.52 4.10 0.22
N LEU A 309 -18.94 4.42 -1.01
CA LEU A 309 -20.09 3.81 -1.69
C LEU A 309 -19.83 3.73 -3.20
N SER A 310 -20.08 2.57 -3.82
CA SER A 310 -19.97 2.39 -5.28
C SER A 310 -21.33 1.96 -5.85
N PRO A 311 -22.05 2.80 -6.61
CA PRO A 311 -23.38 2.49 -7.13
C PRO A 311 -23.37 1.54 -8.36
N ALA A 312 -22.42 0.61 -8.44
CA ALA A 312 -22.37 -0.49 -9.39
C ALA A 312 -21.35 -1.55 -8.92
N ALA A 313 -21.25 -2.67 -9.65
CA ALA A 313 -20.17 -3.63 -9.48
C ALA A 313 -18.81 -2.98 -9.77
N VAL A 314 -17.79 -3.38 -8.99
CA VAL A 314 -16.38 -2.98 -9.17
C VAL A 314 -15.61 -4.21 -9.62
N VAL A 315 -15.15 -4.23 -10.88
CA VAL A 315 -14.52 -5.40 -11.50
C VAL A 315 -13.13 -5.02 -12.01
N PHE A 316 -12.12 -5.08 -11.15
CA PHE A 316 -10.74 -4.79 -11.54
C PHE A 316 -10.24 -5.74 -12.63
N GLN A 317 -9.56 -5.22 -13.66
CA GLN A 317 -8.90 -6.08 -14.65
C GLN A 317 -7.79 -6.93 -14.01
N GLY A 318 -7.09 -6.37 -13.01
CA GLY A 318 -6.12 -7.10 -12.18
C GLY A 318 -6.72 -8.15 -11.23
N GLY A 319 -8.04 -8.36 -11.27
CA GLY A 319 -8.76 -9.33 -10.45
C GLY A 319 -9.16 -8.84 -9.05
N GLY A 320 -10.05 -9.60 -8.40
CA GLY A 320 -10.42 -9.39 -6.99
C GLY A 320 -11.51 -8.35 -6.71
N GLY A 321 -12.38 -8.05 -7.69
CA GLY A 321 -13.51 -7.13 -7.54
C GLY A 321 -14.62 -7.57 -6.58
N TYR A 322 -15.66 -6.75 -6.45
CA TYR A 322 -16.84 -6.99 -5.60
C TYR A 322 -18.10 -6.35 -6.20
N ASP A 323 -19.26 -6.93 -5.90
CA ASP A 323 -20.55 -6.42 -6.38
C ASP A 323 -21.18 -5.41 -5.40
N ASN A 324 -22.05 -4.54 -5.92
CA ASN A 324 -22.91 -3.67 -5.14
C ASN A 324 -24.32 -3.73 -5.75
N ALA A 325 -25.04 -4.78 -5.41
CA ALA A 325 -26.38 -5.03 -5.92
C ALA A 325 -27.38 -3.92 -5.49
N PRO A 326 -28.43 -3.64 -6.29
CA PRO A 326 -29.37 -2.56 -5.99
C PRO A 326 -30.07 -2.67 -4.63
N ASP A 327 -30.45 -3.87 -4.21
CA ASP A 327 -31.08 -4.13 -2.90
C ASP A 327 -30.11 -3.86 -1.73
N PHE A 328 -28.84 -4.24 -1.90
CA PHE A 328 -27.80 -3.91 -0.94
C PHE A 328 -27.58 -2.39 -0.86
N LEU A 329 -27.49 -1.70 -2.00
CA LEU A 329 -27.32 -0.25 -2.05
C LEU A 329 -28.49 0.48 -1.40
N ASP A 330 -29.71 0.01 -1.61
CA ASP A 330 -30.90 0.58 -0.96
C ASP A 330 -30.77 0.54 0.58
N ALA A 331 -30.35 -0.61 1.12
CA ALA A 331 -30.09 -0.77 2.55
C ALA A 331 -28.91 0.09 3.04
N GLN A 332 -27.85 0.26 2.25
CA GLN A 332 -26.73 1.13 2.60
C GLN A 332 -27.15 2.60 2.64
N PHE A 333 -27.90 3.08 1.64
CA PHE A 333 -28.43 4.44 1.63
C PHE A 333 -29.35 4.70 2.82
N ALA A 334 -30.26 3.77 3.13
CA ALA A 334 -31.13 3.88 4.30
C ALA A 334 -30.32 3.98 5.60
N HIS A 335 -29.30 3.13 5.77
CA HIS A 335 -28.41 3.17 6.92
C HIS A 335 -27.63 4.49 7.01
N PHE A 336 -27.09 4.99 5.91
CA PHE A 336 -26.34 6.24 5.86
C PHE A 336 -27.21 7.44 6.25
N GLU A 337 -28.46 7.47 5.77
CA GLU A 337 -29.44 8.49 6.17
C GLU A 337 -29.81 8.39 7.65
N GLU A 338 -29.97 7.17 8.19
CA GLU A 338 -30.32 6.92 9.60
C GLU A 338 -29.21 7.38 10.56
N VAL A 339 -27.96 6.96 10.30
CA VAL A 339 -26.82 7.29 11.17
C VAL A 339 -26.23 8.67 10.88
N GLY A 340 -26.53 9.25 9.71
CA GLY A 340 -26.01 10.55 9.30
C GLY A 340 -24.57 10.53 8.76
N THR A 341 -24.10 9.39 8.24
CA THR A 341 -22.83 9.29 7.51
C THR A 341 -23.02 9.75 6.07
N ARG A 342 -22.12 10.60 5.55
CA ARG A 342 -22.15 11.06 4.15
C ARG A 342 -21.46 10.02 3.24
N PRO A 343 -22.10 9.52 2.17
CA PRO A 343 -21.40 8.70 1.19
C PRO A 343 -20.35 9.51 0.43
N GLU A 344 -19.14 8.94 0.30
CA GLU A 344 -18.22 9.28 -0.78
C GLU A 344 -18.38 8.26 -1.92
N VAL A 345 -18.77 8.75 -3.09
CA VAL A 345 -18.97 7.91 -4.27
C VAL A 345 -17.62 7.57 -4.87
N GLU A 346 -17.20 6.31 -4.73
CA GLU A 346 -15.97 5.78 -5.33
C GLU A 346 -16.22 5.49 -6.80
N VAL A 347 -15.83 6.42 -7.67
CA VAL A 347 -16.04 6.34 -9.12
C VAL A 347 -14.94 5.47 -9.74
N PHE A 348 -15.13 4.15 -9.70
CA PHE A 348 -14.22 3.20 -10.33
C PHE A 348 -14.37 3.17 -11.86
N ASN A 349 -15.59 3.25 -12.38
CA ASN A 349 -15.90 2.97 -13.77
C ASN A 349 -17.04 3.84 -14.33
N HIS A 350 -17.30 3.79 -15.64
CA HIS A 350 -18.37 4.58 -16.24
C HIS A 350 -19.76 4.10 -15.83
N ALA A 351 -19.96 2.80 -15.53
CA ALA A 351 -21.22 2.32 -14.97
C ALA A 351 -21.59 3.02 -13.64
N ILE A 352 -20.62 3.35 -12.79
CA ILE A 352 -20.84 4.13 -11.57
C ILE A 352 -21.25 5.57 -11.89
N VAL A 353 -20.63 6.21 -12.88
CA VAL A 353 -21.02 7.56 -13.33
C VAL A 353 -22.46 7.55 -13.83
N ASP A 354 -22.81 6.55 -14.66
CA ASP A 354 -24.14 6.37 -15.21
C ASP A 354 -25.18 6.23 -14.11
N ASN A 355 -24.97 5.29 -13.19
CA ASN A 355 -25.89 4.98 -12.11
C ASN A 355 -26.01 6.13 -11.10
N ALA A 356 -24.90 6.78 -10.74
CA ALA A 356 -24.92 7.93 -9.83
C ALA A 356 -25.71 9.10 -10.41
N THR A 357 -25.53 9.40 -11.70
CA THR A 357 -26.17 10.56 -12.35
C THR A 357 -27.60 10.31 -12.82
N SER A 358 -28.09 9.08 -12.70
CA SER A 358 -29.45 8.67 -13.04
C SER A 358 -30.16 8.04 -11.83
N LEU A 359 -30.16 6.71 -11.73
CA LEU A 359 -30.93 5.91 -10.78
C LEU A 359 -30.72 6.31 -9.32
N TYR A 360 -29.46 6.58 -8.92
CA TYR A 360 -29.12 6.89 -7.53
C TYR A 360 -29.03 8.39 -7.23
N ARG A 361 -29.33 9.25 -8.20
CA ARG A 361 -29.15 10.69 -8.06
C ARG A 361 -29.90 11.25 -6.86
N ASP A 362 -31.18 10.91 -6.73
CA ASP A 362 -32.02 11.45 -5.65
C ASP A 362 -31.64 10.87 -4.27
N ARG A 363 -31.23 9.60 -4.21
CA ARG A 363 -30.69 8.98 -2.99
C ARG A 363 -29.41 9.68 -2.53
N LEU A 364 -28.48 9.95 -3.44
CA LEU A 364 -27.25 10.69 -3.13
C LEU A 364 -27.56 12.11 -2.62
N LEU A 365 -28.50 12.82 -3.26
CA LEU A 365 -28.91 14.15 -2.80
C LEU A 365 -29.55 14.14 -1.40
N ARG A 366 -30.29 13.08 -1.05
CA ARG A 366 -30.93 12.91 0.26
C ARG A 366 -29.94 12.67 1.40
N THR A 367 -28.85 11.94 1.13
CA THR A 367 -27.78 11.73 2.14
C THR A 367 -27.00 12.99 2.51
N GLY A 368 -27.24 14.10 1.79
CA GLY A 368 -26.77 15.43 2.14
C GLY A 368 -25.86 16.04 1.09
N LYS A 369 -25.72 17.37 1.17
CA LYS A 369 -24.91 18.17 0.25
C LYS A 369 -23.71 18.77 0.98
N PRO A 370 -22.57 18.96 0.30
CA PRO A 370 -22.27 18.50 -1.06
C PRO A 370 -22.20 16.97 -1.18
N VAL A 371 -22.52 16.46 -2.37
CA VAL A 371 -22.25 15.05 -2.72
C VAL A 371 -20.75 14.89 -2.96
N LEU A 372 -20.14 13.87 -2.37
CA LEU A 372 -18.70 13.64 -2.42
C LEU A 372 -18.39 12.56 -3.47
N PHE A 373 -17.38 12.79 -4.29
CA PHE A 373 -16.93 11.87 -5.33
C PHE A 373 -15.41 11.68 -5.25
N MET A 374 -14.97 10.43 -5.35
CA MET A 374 -13.56 10.05 -5.52
C MET A 374 -13.38 9.45 -6.92
N LEU A 375 -12.62 10.10 -7.79
CA LEU A 375 -12.24 9.54 -9.08
C LEU A 375 -11.10 8.54 -8.88
N VAL A 376 -11.38 7.25 -9.10
CA VAL A 376 -10.39 6.17 -9.06
C VAL A 376 -9.71 6.05 -10.42
N ALA A 377 -8.99 7.10 -10.82
CA ALA A 377 -8.38 7.20 -12.14
C ALA A 377 -7.12 6.34 -12.27
N GLY A 378 -6.82 5.89 -13.49
CA GLY A 378 -5.62 5.10 -13.78
C GLY A 378 -5.64 3.64 -13.30
N VAL A 379 -6.79 3.17 -12.79
CA VAL A 379 -7.00 1.77 -12.39
C VAL A 379 -7.93 1.09 -13.40
N ASP A 380 -7.41 0.08 -14.09
CA ASP A 380 -8.16 -0.62 -15.14
C ASP A 380 -9.37 -1.40 -14.56
N GLN A 381 -10.54 -1.17 -15.16
CA GLN A 381 -11.83 -1.80 -14.81
C GLN A 381 -12.42 -2.55 -16.00
N TYR A 382 -13.22 -3.57 -15.69
CA TYR A 382 -14.14 -4.20 -16.60
C TYR A 382 -15.58 -3.81 -16.27
N ARG A 383 -16.42 -3.83 -17.30
CA ARG A 383 -17.86 -4.10 -17.18
C ARG A 383 -18.10 -5.52 -17.68
N ARG A 384 -18.94 -6.28 -16.97
CA ARG A 384 -19.32 -7.64 -17.36
C ARG A 384 -20.75 -7.66 -17.86
N ASP A 385 -20.95 -8.21 -19.05
CA ASP A 385 -22.29 -8.49 -19.56
C ASP A 385 -22.93 -9.61 -18.72
N PRO A 386 -24.10 -9.38 -18.10
CA PRO A 386 -24.73 -10.38 -17.23
C PRO A 386 -25.34 -11.58 -17.99
N ILE A 387 -25.51 -11.48 -19.31
CA ILE A 387 -26.08 -12.52 -20.18
C ILE A 387 -24.95 -13.39 -20.76
N SER A 388 -23.98 -12.77 -21.44
CA SER A 388 -22.89 -13.52 -22.10
C SER A 388 -21.74 -13.86 -21.15
N GLY A 389 -21.56 -13.07 -20.09
CA GLY A 389 -20.41 -13.16 -19.19
C GLY A 389 -19.13 -12.51 -19.75
N GLU A 390 -19.17 -11.99 -20.99
CA GLU A 390 -18.06 -11.28 -21.61
C GLU A 390 -17.75 -9.98 -20.87
N VAL A 391 -16.52 -9.49 -21.03
CA VAL A 391 -16.05 -8.26 -20.40
C VAL A 391 -15.58 -7.25 -21.42
N GLU A 392 -15.83 -5.98 -21.14
CA GLU A 392 -15.36 -4.82 -21.90
C GLU A 392 -14.68 -3.80 -20.96
N ASP A 393 -13.82 -2.94 -21.51
CA ASP A 393 -13.17 -1.88 -20.75
C ASP A 393 -14.21 -0.84 -20.29
N ASP A 394 -14.24 -0.56 -19.00
CA ASP A 394 -15.14 0.42 -18.37
C ASP A 394 -14.36 1.44 -17.53
N SER A 395 -13.05 1.52 -17.74
CA SER A 395 -12.11 2.37 -16.99
C SER A 395 -12.38 3.85 -17.27
N LEU A 396 -12.21 4.72 -16.25
CA LEU A 396 -12.32 6.18 -16.45
C LEU A 396 -11.26 6.77 -17.37
N ILE A 397 -10.08 6.15 -17.41
CA ILE A 397 -9.05 6.35 -18.42
C ILE A 397 -8.96 5.01 -19.13
N ALA A 398 -9.35 4.95 -20.40
CA ALA A 398 -9.33 3.70 -21.17
C ALA A 398 -7.96 3.02 -21.07
N SER A 399 -7.93 1.68 -20.98
CA SER A 399 -6.71 0.92 -20.72
C SER A 399 -5.59 1.19 -21.73
N ALA A 400 -5.96 1.36 -23.01
CA ALA A 400 -5.02 1.73 -24.07
C ALA A 400 -4.38 3.12 -23.85
N VAL A 401 -5.15 4.10 -23.38
CA VAL A 401 -4.66 5.46 -23.07
C VAL A 401 -3.81 5.42 -21.79
N ARG A 402 -4.19 4.62 -20.80
CA ARG A 402 -3.39 4.40 -19.59
C ARG A 402 -2.03 3.76 -19.91
N GLU A 403 -1.97 2.82 -20.85
CA GLU A 403 -0.71 2.26 -21.38
C GLU A 403 0.16 3.33 -22.05
N GLU A 404 -0.43 4.20 -22.87
CA GLU A 404 0.28 5.33 -23.49
C GLU A 404 0.86 6.29 -22.43
N ILE A 405 0.05 6.66 -21.42
CA ILE A 405 0.48 7.48 -20.29
C ILE A 405 1.66 6.83 -19.55
N ALA A 406 1.59 5.52 -19.30
CA ALA A 406 2.68 4.80 -18.64
C ALA A 406 3.99 4.85 -19.47
N GLY A 407 3.90 4.72 -20.79
CA GLY A 407 5.03 4.87 -21.71
C GLY A 407 5.64 6.27 -21.68
N LEU A 408 4.80 7.31 -21.65
CA LEU A 408 5.23 8.70 -21.56
C LEU A 408 5.92 9.01 -20.23
N LEU A 409 5.38 8.51 -19.11
CA LEU A 409 6.00 8.68 -17.79
C LEU A 409 7.36 7.98 -17.69
N ALA A 410 7.54 6.85 -18.38
CA ALA A 410 8.82 6.14 -18.43
C ALA A 410 9.92 6.89 -19.19
N ALA A 411 9.56 7.90 -20.01
CA ALA A 411 10.52 8.71 -20.76
C ALA A 411 11.15 9.84 -19.92
N GLU A 412 10.62 10.13 -18.73
CA GLU A 412 11.21 11.02 -17.71
C GLU A 412 11.62 12.42 -18.22
N ASN A 413 10.81 13.01 -19.09
CA ASN A 413 11.03 14.37 -19.60
C ASN A 413 9.75 15.21 -19.57
N ALA A 414 9.93 16.53 -19.53
CA ALA A 414 8.82 17.48 -19.37
C ALA A 414 7.79 17.41 -20.50
N GLN A 415 8.21 17.18 -21.75
CA GLN A 415 7.29 17.09 -22.89
C GLN A 415 6.38 15.85 -22.77
N SER A 416 6.95 14.71 -22.39
CA SER A 416 6.20 13.47 -22.21
C SER A 416 5.28 13.55 -20.99
N HIS A 417 5.73 14.18 -19.90
CA HIS A 417 4.89 14.48 -18.73
C HIS A 417 3.69 15.36 -19.11
N GLN A 418 3.91 16.46 -19.81
CA GLN A 418 2.84 17.36 -20.26
C GLN A 418 1.82 16.62 -21.16
N ARG A 419 2.29 15.77 -22.09
CA ARG A 419 1.41 14.95 -22.92
C ARG A 419 0.61 13.94 -22.10
N ALA A 420 1.21 13.34 -21.08
CA ALA A 420 0.52 12.42 -20.18
C ALA A 420 -0.58 13.14 -19.36
N VAL A 421 -0.33 14.37 -18.91
CA VAL A 421 -1.35 15.22 -18.28
C VAL A 421 -2.50 15.50 -19.23
N GLU A 422 -2.22 15.88 -20.47
CA GLU A 422 -3.25 16.16 -21.49
C GLU A 422 -4.16 14.96 -21.74
N LEU A 423 -3.58 13.77 -21.93
CA LEU A 423 -4.33 12.52 -22.14
C LEU A 423 -5.22 12.19 -20.95
N ALA A 424 -4.69 12.27 -19.72
CA ALA A 424 -5.47 12.01 -18.52
C ALA A 424 -6.63 13.01 -18.37
N VAL A 425 -6.37 14.29 -18.65
CA VAL A 425 -7.39 15.35 -18.59
C VAL A 425 -8.47 15.16 -19.66
N GLU A 426 -8.10 14.77 -20.88
CA GLU A 426 -9.04 14.51 -21.98
C GLU A 426 -10.03 13.40 -21.62
N GLN A 427 -9.53 12.30 -21.05
CA GLN A 427 -10.35 11.16 -20.63
C GLN A 427 -11.28 11.50 -19.45
N LEU A 428 -10.77 12.25 -18.46
CA LEU A 428 -11.49 12.50 -17.21
C LEU A 428 -12.46 13.69 -17.29
N ARG A 429 -12.25 14.64 -18.20
CA ARG A 429 -13.08 15.86 -18.31
C ARG A 429 -14.57 15.56 -18.52
N PRO A 430 -14.99 14.67 -19.44
CA PRO A 430 -16.41 14.33 -19.61
C PRO A 430 -17.05 13.76 -18.33
N VAL A 431 -16.28 12.97 -17.55
CA VAL A 431 -16.73 12.42 -16.27
C VAL A 431 -16.98 13.54 -15.27
N VAL A 432 -15.99 14.43 -15.08
CA VAL A 432 -16.09 15.57 -14.15
C VAL A 432 -17.26 16.48 -14.50
N GLU A 433 -17.40 16.83 -15.79
CA GLU A 433 -18.48 17.70 -16.27
C GLU A 433 -19.86 17.07 -16.05
N ARG A 434 -20.00 15.77 -16.32
CA ARG A 434 -21.26 15.05 -16.10
C ARG A 434 -21.65 14.97 -14.62
N LEU A 435 -20.69 14.71 -13.73
CA LEU A 435 -20.91 14.72 -12.28
C LEU A 435 -21.36 16.11 -11.81
N ARG A 436 -20.66 17.17 -12.22
CA ARG A 436 -21.00 18.55 -11.83
C ARG A 436 -22.32 19.03 -12.41
N ALA A 437 -22.68 18.64 -13.63
CA ALA A 437 -23.98 18.95 -14.23
C ALA A 437 -25.13 18.30 -13.46
N SER A 438 -24.94 17.04 -13.05
CA SER A 438 -25.97 16.27 -12.34
C SER A 438 -26.08 16.67 -10.86
N PHE A 439 -24.95 17.04 -10.26
CA PHE A 439 -24.80 17.44 -8.86
C PHE A 439 -24.14 18.82 -8.75
N PRO A 440 -24.91 19.92 -8.85
CA PRO A 440 -24.37 21.28 -8.80
C PRO A 440 -23.66 21.62 -7.48
N VAL A 441 -24.03 20.94 -6.40
CA VAL A 441 -23.39 21.06 -5.08
C VAL A 441 -22.66 19.75 -4.80
N SER A 442 -21.47 19.61 -5.37
CA SER A 442 -20.62 18.44 -5.25
C SER A 442 -19.16 18.79 -5.00
N LYS A 443 -18.40 17.80 -4.54
CA LYS A 443 -16.95 17.87 -4.33
C LYS A 443 -16.33 16.66 -5.01
N VAL A 444 -15.40 16.91 -5.92
CA VAL A 444 -14.76 15.86 -6.71
C VAL A 444 -13.27 15.82 -6.38
N SER A 445 -12.81 14.68 -5.90
CA SER A 445 -11.41 14.38 -5.64
C SER A 445 -10.86 13.37 -6.63
N ILE A 446 -9.54 13.25 -6.70
CA ILE A 446 -8.85 12.26 -7.54
C ILE A 446 -7.79 11.51 -6.75
N LEU A 447 -7.64 10.23 -7.06
CA LEU A 447 -6.44 9.44 -6.77
C LEU A 447 -5.84 8.93 -8.09
N LEU A 448 -4.55 8.59 -8.05
CA LEU A 448 -3.84 7.91 -9.14
C LEU A 448 -2.89 6.86 -8.54
N PRO A 449 -2.77 5.67 -9.16
CA PRO A 449 -1.96 4.59 -8.62
C PRO A 449 -0.47 4.74 -8.96
N GLY A 450 0.39 4.42 -8.00
CA GLY A 450 1.82 4.20 -8.18
C GLY A 450 2.51 5.30 -8.99
N PRO A 451 3.22 4.98 -10.09
CA PRO A 451 3.95 5.97 -10.89
C PRO A 451 3.09 7.10 -11.48
N MET A 452 1.78 6.89 -11.66
CA MET A 452 0.89 7.93 -12.16
C MET A 452 0.67 9.07 -11.16
N GLN A 453 1.09 8.92 -9.89
CA GLN A 453 1.04 9.99 -8.90
C GLN A 453 1.78 11.26 -9.33
N ASN A 454 2.76 11.14 -10.23
CA ASN A 454 3.46 12.29 -10.84
C ASN A 454 2.55 13.22 -11.67
N LEU A 455 1.32 12.79 -11.97
CA LEU A 455 0.33 13.58 -12.71
C LEU A 455 -0.73 14.22 -11.78
N LEU A 456 -0.78 13.84 -10.50
CA LEU A 456 -1.90 14.15 -9.60
C LEU A 456 -2.22 15.63 -9.54
N VAL A 457 -1.22 16.46 -9.25
CA VAL A 457 -1.41 17.90 -9.05
C VAL A 457 -1.84 18.57 -10.35
N ASP A 458 -1.15 18.30 -11.46
CA ASP A 458 -1.44 18.97 -12.73
C ASP A 458 -2.81 18.56 -13.30
N VAL A 459 -3.18 17.28 -13.21
CA VAL A 459 -4.51 16.81 -13.62
C VAL A 459 -5.60 17.42 -12.74
N ALA A 460 -5.42 17.44 -11.41
CA ALA A 460 -6.41 18.00 -10.49
C ALA A 460 -6.62 19.51 -10.72
N LEU A 461 -5.55 20.27 -10.94
CA LEU A 461 -5.63 21.69 -11.24
C LEU A 461 -6.29 21.94 -12.61
N ALA A 462 -5.94 21.17 -13.65
CA ALA A 462 -6.50 21.30 -14.99
C ALA A 462 -8.00 20.96 -15.06
N LEU A 463 -8.47 20.03 -14.23
CA LEU A 463 -9.88 19.66 -14.08
C LEU A 463 -10.62 20.51 -13.03
N LYS A 464 -9.91 21.42 -12.34
CA LYS A 464 -10.45 22.26 -11.26
C LYS A 464 -11.15 21.43 -10.18
N LEU A 465 -10.51 20.34 -9.75
CA LEU A 465 -11.02 19.45 -8.72
C LEU A 465 -10.98 20.12 -7.34
N ASP A 466 -11.71 19.53 -6.39
CA ASP A 466 -11.87 20.05 -5.03
C ASP A 466 -10.89 19.41 -4.04
N GLY A 467 -10.36 18.23 -4.33
CA GLY A 467 -9.41 17.54 -3.46
C GLY A 467 -8.49 16.57 -4.19
N ILE A 468 -7.43 16.16 -3.51
CA ILE A 468 -6.46 15.17 -3.99
C ILE A 468 -6.25 14.13 -2.89
N ARG A 469 -6.21 12.86 -3.30
CA ARG A 469 -5.92 11.75 -2.40
C ARG A 469 -4.52 11.18 -2.66
N VAL A 470 -3.81 10.89 -1.58
CA VAL A 470 -2.54 10.15 -1.56
C VAL A 470 -2.51 9.19 -0.39
N GLY A 471 -1.67 8.18 -0.48
CA GLY A 471 -1.43 7.24 0.61
C GLY A 471 -0.84 5.92 0.14
N LEU A 472 -0.41 5.12 1.11
CA LEU A 472 0.18 3.80 0.84
C LEU A 472 -0.80 2.86 0.15
N GLU A 473 -2.11 3.11 0.25
CA GLU A 473 -3.13 2.41 -0.54
C GLU A 473 -2.92 2.56 -2.04
N ASP A 474 -2.58 3.76 -2.49
CA ASP A 474 -2.56 4.14 -3.90
C ASP A 474 -1.14 4.02 -4.48
N GLY A 475 -0.10 4.30 -3.69
CA GLY A 475 1.29 4.22 -4.11
C GLY A 475 2.23 4.04 -2.93
N LEU A 476 3.26 3.20 -3.08
CA LEU A 476 4.21 2.88 -2.00
C LEU A 476 5.50 3.70 -2.06
N THR A 477 5.56 4.70 -2.94
CA THR A 477 6.79 5.43 -3.28
C THR A 477 6.60 6.93 -3.16
N VAL A 478 7.73 7.64 -3.09
CA VAL A 478 7.82 9.10 -3.21
C VAL A 478 8.99 9.45 -4.12
N ASN A 479 8.90 10.60 -4.79
CA ASN A 479 10.04 11.20 -5.48
C ASN A 479 11.00 11.80 -4.46
N ASP A 480 12.30 11.62 -4.68
CA ASP A 480 13.36 12.20 -3.86
C ASP A 480 14.57 12.52 -4.72
N ALA A 481 14.78 13.80 -5.03
CA ALA A 481 15.89 14.22 -5.90
C ALA A 481 17.28 13.97 -5.28
N ARG A 482 17.36 13.70 -3.97
CA ARG A 482 18.64 13.44 -3.28
C ARG A 482 19.19 12.06 -3.66
N VAL A 483 18.32 11.08 -3.87
CA VAL A 483 18.71 9.68 -4.12
C VAL A 483 18.90 9.39 -5.63
N PRO A 484 19.93 8.61 -6.02
CA PRO A 484 20.06 8.09 -7.37
C PRO A 484 18.79 7.38 -7.87
N GLY A 485 18.41 7.62 -9.12
CA GLY A 485 17.15 7.12 -9.67
C GLY A 485 15.89 7.89 -9.25
N GLY A 486 16.00 8.83 -8.31
CA GLY A 486 14.98 9.85 -8.01
C GLY A 486 13.71 9.36 -7.31
N VAL A 487 13.63 8.08 -6.94
CA VAL A 487 12.44 7.46 -6.34
C VAL A 487 12.85 6.48 -5.25
N ARG A 488 12.13 6.50 -4.13
CA ARG A 488 12.30 5.54 -3.00
C ARG A 488 10.96 5.13 -2.42
N LYS A 489 10.95 4.14 -1.51
CA LYS A 489 9.76 3.87 -0.70
C LYS A 489 9.40 5.07 0.17
N ALA A 490 8.09 5.32 0.28
CA ALA A 490 7.53 6.28 1.21
C ALA A 490 7.71 5.75 2.64
N ARG A 491 8.04 6.63 3.60
CA ARG A 491 8.14 6.33 5.04
C ARG A 491 6.78 6.28 5.75
N GLY A 492 5.70 6.45 4.99
CA GLY A 492 4.34 6.55 5.45
C GLY A 492 3.51 7.41 4.48
N THR A 493 2.21 7.40 4.67
CA THR A 493 1.29 8.32 3.99
C THR A 493 1.52 9.77 4.42
N TRP A 494 1.88 10.01 5.68
CA TRP A 494 2.23 11.36 6.17
C TRP A 494 3.30 12.03 5.30
N GLU A 495 4.31 11.29 4.85
CA GLU A 495 5.36 11.83 3.98
C GLU A 495 4.82 12.21 2.59
N GLN A 496 3.93 11.38 2.03
CA GLN A 496 3.26 11.68 0.77
C GLN A 496 2.35 12.91 0.88
N VAL A 497 1.65 13.07 2.01
CA VAL A 497 0.84 14.25 2.31
C VAL A 497 1.72 15.50 2.39
N SER A 498 2.85 15.44 3.10
CA SER A 498 3.79 16.57 3.21
C SER A 498 4.29 17.01 1.83
N LEU A 499 4.73 16.06 0.99
CA LEU A 499 5.24 16.35 -0.35
C LEU A 499 4.16 16.93 -1.26
N LEU A 500 2.95 16.37 -1.22
CA LEU A 500 1.81 16.90 -1.97
C LEU A 500 1.46 18.32 -1.54
N ARG A 501 1.45 18.57 -0.23
CA ARG A 501 1.19 19.91 0.34
C ARG A 501 2.24 20.92 -0.13
N GLU A 502 3.52 20.55 -0.09
CA GLU A 502 4.62 21.41 -0.58
C GLU A 502 4.45 21.74 -2.07
N GLU A 503 4.17 20.74 -2.90
CA GLU A 503 3.97 20.93 -4.34
C GLU A 503 2.79 21.86 -4.64
N LEU A 504 1.65 21.65 -3.97
CA LEU A 504 0.46 22.48 -4.14
C LEU A 504 0.69 23.93 -3.70
N LEU A 505 1.37 24.14 -2.56
CA LEU A 505 1.73 25.48 -2.10
C LEU A 505 2.70 26.17 -3.07
N GLY A 506 3.66 25.42 -3.64
CA GLY A 506 4.57 25.89 -4.68
C GLY A 506 3.85 26.36 -5.95
N LYS A 507 2.70 25.76 -6.28
CA LYS A 507 1.81 26.18 -7.38
C LYS A 507 0.76 27.22 -6.96
N GLY A 508 0.84 27.76 -5.74
CA GLY A 508 -0.04 28.83 -5.24
C GLY A 508 -1.46 28.38 -4.86
N ALA A 509 -1.69 27.08 -4.67
CA ALA A 509 -2.95 26.55 -4.16
C ALA A 509 -3.04 26.76 -2.63
N LYS A 510 -4.26 26.84 -2.11
CA LYS A 510 -4.53 26.80 -0.66
C LYS A 510 -4.98 25.41 -0.25
N ILE A 511 -4.47 24.91 0.87
CA ILE A 511 -4.86 23.62 1.44
C ILE A 511 -5.83 23.86 2.60
N LEU A 512 -7.00 23.25 2.53
CA LEU A 512 -8.02 23.31 3.57
C LEU A 512 -7.68 22.39 4.74
N THR A 513 -7.88 22.88 5.95
CA THR A 513 -7.78 22.05 7.17
C THR A 513 -9.03 21.21 7.37
N ALA A 514 -8.95 20.17 8.22
CA ALA A 514 -10.11 19.35 8.58
C ALA A 514 -11.31 20.20 9.09
N ALA A 515 -11.06 21.23 9.88
CA ALA A 515 -12.10 22.13 10.38
C ALA A 515 -12.80 22.90 9.24
N GLN A 516 -12.04 23.42 8.27
CA GLN A 516 -12.60 24.11 7.11
C GLN A 516 -13.36 23.14 6.20
N VAL A 517 -12.86 21.92 6.02
CA VAL A 517 -13.56 20.89 5.23
C VAL A 517 -14.86 20.46 5.91
N ARG A 518 -14.89 20.33 7.25
CA ARG A 518 -16.14 20.03 7.99
C ARG A 518 -17.21 21.07 7.75
N ASP A 519 -16.85 22.35 7.82
CA ASP A 519 -17.75 23.47 7.55
C ASP A 519 -18.20 23.45 6.08
N MET A 520 -17.26 23.33 5.15
CA MET A 520 -17.53 23.24 3.70
C MET A 520 -18.47 22.07 3.35
N PHE A 521 -18.38 20.94 4.05
CA PHE A 521 -19.19 19.76 3.79
C PHE A 521 -20.51 19.73 4.60
N GLY A 522 -20.68 20.64 5.57
CA GLY A 522 -21.80 20.64 6.49
C GLY A 522 -21.82 19.43 7.43
N LEU A 523 -20.67 18.87 7.80
CA LEU A 523 -20.53 17.66 8.63
C LEU A 523 -20.70 17.90 10.14
N GLY A 524 -21.23 19.06 10.55
CA GLY A 524 -21.38 19.47 11.96
C GLY A 524 -22.82 19.47 12.50
N HIS A 525 -23.83 19.13 11.69
CA HIS A 525 -25.21 19.06 12.15
C HIS A 525 -25.53 17.68 12.75
N LYS A 526 -25.73 17.66 14.07
CA LYS A 526 -26.06 16.46 14.83
C LYS A 526 -27.33 15.78 14.27
N PRO A 527 -27.27 14.50 13.86
CA PRO A 527 -28.44 13.72 13.45
C PRO A 527 -29.49 13.63 14.57
N ALA A 528 -30.73 13.29 14.22
CA ALA A 528 -31.84 13.15 15.19
C ALA A 528 -31.50 12.16 16.32
N VAL A 529 -30.81 11.06 16.02
CA VAL A 529 -30.40 10.03 16.98
C VAL A 529 -29.45 10.56 18.07
N GLN A 530 -28.54 11.48 17.73
CA GLN A 530 -27.69 12.15 18.73
C GLN A 530 -28.48 13.15 19.59
N ARG A 531 -29.52 13.78 19.05
CA ARG A 531 -30.39 14.69 19.82
C ARG A 531 -31.28 13.92 20.80
N GLU A 532 -31.83 12.80 20.38
CA GLU A 532 -32.68 11.95 21.22
C GLU A 532 -31.91 11.29 22.37
N ARG A 533 -30.69 10.80 22.12
CA ARG A 533 -29.83 10.26 23.20
C ARG A 533 -29.34 11.33 24.17
N GLN A 534 -29.03 12.54 23.71
CA GLN A 534 -28.68 13.65 24.62
C GLN A 534 -29.89 14.14 25.41
N ALA A 535 -31.09 14.12 24.84
CA ALA A 535 -32.33 14.41 25.56
C ALA A 535 -32.73 13.33 26.57
N ALA A 536 -32.25 12.09 26.40
CA ALA A 536 -32.45 11.00 27.36
C ALA A 536 -31.38 10.95 28.47
N ALA A 537 -30.27 11.67 28.32
CA ALA A 537 -29.13 11.68 29.24
C ALA A 537 -29.02 12.96 30.10
N GLY A 538 -29.87 13.96 29.84
CA GLY A 538 -30.04 15.17 30.65
C GLY A 538 -31.42 15.20 31.28
#